data_AF-A0A2L1VMR2-F1
#
_entry.id   AF-A0A2L1VMR2-F1
#
_cell.length_a   1.000
_cell.length_b   1.000
_cell.length_c   1.000
_cell.angle_alpha   90.00
_cell.angle_beta   90.00
_cell.angle_gamma   90.00
#
_symmetry.space_group_name_H-M   'P 1'
#
loop_
_entity.id
_entity.type
_entity.pdbx_description
1 polymer ?
#
loop_
_entity_poly.entity_id
_entity_poly.type
_entity_poly.pdbx_seq_one_letter_code
_entity_poly.pdbx_strand_id
1 'polypeptide(L)'
;MAAAVLGTTQIAMAGPTVDQLSDCLVKATTASDKTTVLQWTFTALAAHPDLKAFSNVTPEQKDQLDQKLAQVLQRIIVEQCSAQTKAVIKAEGVKAVGEAFQQLGQSAGEDIVKDPAVKQQLQGTLRYIDLNKLVTTFLTPEIWNKLGITR
;
A
#
# COMPACT_ATOMS: atom_id res chain seq x y z
N MET A 1 16.52 -34.39 -29.32
CA MET A 1 17.07 -33.16 -28.75
C MET A 1 15.90 -32.33 -28.24
N ALA A 2 15.65 -32.32 -26.93
CA ALA A 2 14.56 -31.56 -26.33
C ALA A 2 15.09 -30.20 -25.92
N ALA A 3 14.67 -29.13 -26.61
CA ALA A 3 15.02 -27.76 -26.24
C ALA A 3 14.13 -27.31 -25.09
N ALA A 4 14.71 -27.17 -23.90
CA ALA A 4 14.06 -26.54 -22.76
C ALA A 4 14.00 -25.02 -22.98
N VAL A 5 12.80 -24.48 -23.16
CA VAL A 5 12.57 -23.03 -23.21
C VAL A 5 12.56 -22.52 -21.77
N LEU A 6 13.69 -21.95 -21.34
CA LEU A 6 13.78 -21.20 -20.09
C LEU A 6 13.04 -19.87 -20.27
N GLY A 7 11.80 -19.80 -19.78
CA GLY A 7 11.06 -18.55 -19.70
C GLY A 7 11.73 -17.59 -18.73
N THR A 8 12.25 -16.48 -19.25
CA THR A 8 12.70 -15.36 -18.42
C THR A 8 11.48 -14.72 -17.79
N THR A 9 11.32 -14.85 -16.48
CA THR A 9 10.38 -14.03 -15.71
C THR A 9 10.84 -12.58 -15.83
N GLN A 10 10.12 -11.79 -16.64
CA GLN A 10 10.31 -10.34 -16.68
C GLN A 10 9.88 -9.79 -15.33
N ILE A 11 10.86 -9.51 -14.47
CA ILE A 11 10.65 -8.62 -13.34
C ILE A 11 10.30 -7.27 -13.95
N ALA A 12 9.05 -6.83 -13.78
CA ALA A 12 8.63 -5.48 -14.15
C ALA A 12 9.36 -4.49 -13.25
N MET A 13 10.56 -4.11 -13.63
CA MET A 13 11.25 -2.96 -13.05
C MET A 13 10.52 -1.74 -13.58
N ALA A 14 9.91 -0.98 -12.66
CA ALA A 14 9.28 0.30 -12.97
C ALA A 14 10.22 1.11 -13.87
N GLY A 15 9.69 1.63 -14.98
CA GLY A 15 10.49 2.45 -15.87
C GLY A 15 10.92 3.75 -15.17
N PRO A 16 11.97 4.44 -15.65
CA PRO A 16 12.40 5.72 -15.06
C PRO A 16 11.30 6.78 -14.97
N THR A 17 10.24 6.67 -15.79
CA THR A 17 9.10 7.60 -15.73
C THR A 17 8.16 7.30 -14.56
N VAL A 18 7.97 6.02 -14.23
CA VAL A 18 7.19 5.57 -13.06
C VAL A 18 7.87 6.01 -11.76
N ASP A 19 9.19 5.88 -11.66
CA ASP A 19 9.96 6.36 -10.50
C ASP A 19 9.81 7.88 -10.31
N GLN A 20 9.91 8.67 -11.39
CA GLN A 20 9.72 10.12 -11.32
C GLN A 20 8.30 10.51 -10.89
N LEU A 21 7.29 9.78 -11.37
CA LEU A 21 5.92 9.99 -10.92
C LEU A 21 5.77 9.62 -9.45
N SER A 22 6.31 8.48 -9.02
CA SER A 22 6.29 8.02 -7.63
C SER A 22 6.88 9.07 -6.69
N ASP A 23 8.06 9.59 -7.02
CA ASP A 23 8.72 10.67 -6.27
C ASP A 23 7.87 11.94 -6.19
N CYS A 24 7.21 12.31 -7.29
CA CYS A 24 6.31 13.46 -7.29
C CYS A 24 5.11 13.22 -6.38
N LEU A 25 4.46 12.06 -6.49
CA LEU A 25 3.29 11.70 -5.68
C LEU A 25 3.63 11.73 -4.18
N VAL A 26 4.78 11.15 -3.78
CA VAL A 26 5.23 11.17 -2.38
C VAL A 26 5.46 12.59 -1.87
N LYS A 27 6.06 13.48 -2.68
CA LYS A 27 6.32 14.87 -2.29
C LYS A 27 5.07 15.75 -2.29
N ALA A 28 4.14 15.51 -3.21
CA ALA A 28 2.90 16.26 -3.37
C ALA A 28 1.83 15.89 -2.34
N THR A 29 1.94 14.70 -1.74
CA THR A 29 0.96 14.20 -0.77
C THR A 29 1.24 14.75 0.63
N THR A 30 0.26 15.48 1.17
CA THR A 30 0.28 16.01 2.54
C THR A 30 -0.28 15.00 3.55
N ALA A 31 -0.09 15.25 4.84
CA ALA A 31 -0.69 14.46 5.90
C ALA A 31 -2.23 14.42 5.81
N SER A 32 -2.88 15.54 5.47
CA SER A 32 -4.34 15.59 5.32
C SER A 32 -4.85 14.77 4.13
N ASP A 33 -4.05 14.67 3.07
CA ASP A 33 -4.39 13.82 1.92
C ASP A 33 -4.29 12.35 2.31
N LYS A 34 -3.23 11.96 3.04
CA LYS A 34 -3.09 10.60 3.60
C LYS A 34 -4.30 10.23 4.45
N THR A 35 -4.77 11.13 5.33
CA THR A 35 -5.99 10.91 6.12
C THR A 35 -7.23 10.75 5.25
N THR A 36 -7.39 11.59 4.22
CA THR A 36 -8.51 11.48 3.27
C THR A 36 -8.50 10.14 2.55
N VAL A 37 -7.34 9.72 2.03
CA VAL A 37 -7.16 8.42 1.35
C VAL A 37 -7.44 7.27 2.31
N LEU A 38 -6.98 7.33 3.56
CA LEU A 38 -7.26 6.32 4.58
C LEU A 38 -8.76 6.18 4.87
N GLN A 39 -9.44 7.30 5.14
CA GLN A 39 -10.88 7.32 5.43
C GLN A 39 -11.70 6.82 4.25
N TRP A 40 -11.34 7.25 3.04
CA TRP A 40 -11.98 6.78 1.80
C TRP A 40 -11.75 5.28 1.61
N THR A 41 -10.52 4.78 1.82
CA THR A 41 -10.19 3.36 1.65
C THR A 41 -10.99 2.49 2.61
N PHE A 42 -11.06 2.85 3.89
CA PHE A 42 -11.89 2.16 4.87
C PHE A 42 -13.36 2.13 4.43
N THR A 43 -13.90 3.28 4.00
CA THR A 43 -15.28 3.43 3.54
C THR A 43 -15.57 2.57 2.31
N ALA A 44 -14.66 2.56 1.34
CA ALA A 44 -14.77 1.76 0.12
C ALA A 44 -14.77 0.26 0.45
N LEU A 45 -13.87 -0.19 1.34
CA LEU A 45 -13.83 -1.58 1.80
C LEU A 45 -15.09 -1.96 2.57
N ALA A 46 -15.58 -1.07 3.45
CA ALA A 46 -16.80 -1.30 4.24
C ALA A 46 -18.06 -1.48 3.38
N ALA A 47 -18.04 -1.09 2.10
CA ALA A 47 -19.13 -1.36 1.17
C ALA A 47 -19.22 -2.84 0.75
N HIS A 48 -18.18 -3.66 0.99
CA HIS A 48 -18.20 -5.09 0.71
C HIS A 48 -19.26 -5.79 1.59
N PRO A 49 -20.09 -6.71 1.06
CA PRO A 49 -21.15 -7.38 1.82
C PRO A 49 -20.65 -8.02 3.13
N ASP A 50 -19.50 -8.70 3.08
CA ASP A 50 -18.91 -9.36 4.25
C ASP A 50 -18.35 -8.40 5.31
N LEU A 51 -18.17 -7.13 4.96
CA LEU A 51 -17.65 -6.10 5.88
C LEU A 51 -18.76 -5.21 6.45
N LYS A 52 -19.99 -5.30 5.92
CA LYS A 52 -21.11 -4.44 6.29
C LYS A 52 -21.47 -4.51 7.77
N ALA A 53 -21.27 -5.67 8.42
CA ALA A 53 -21.54 -5.83 9.85
C ALA A 53 -20.55 -5.09 10.77
N PHE A 54 -19.40 -4.67 10.24
CA PHE A 54 -18.32 -4.04 11.00
C PHE A 54 -18.25 -2.52 10.82
N SER A 55 -19.20 -1.93 10.07
CA SER A 55 -19.18 -0.51 9.74
C SER A 55 -20.59 0.07 9.62
N ASN A 56 -20.75 1.32 10.07
CA ASN A 56 -21.99 2.10 9.97
C ASN A 56 -21.81 3.35 9.10
N VAL A 57 -21.00 3.26 8.04
CA VAL A 57 -20.78 4.40 7.13
C VAL A 57 -22.07 4.74 6.38
N THR A 58 -22.47 6.01 6.44
CA THR A 58 -23.68 6.51 5.77
C THR A 58 -23.42 6.86 4.30
N PRO A 59 -24.46 6.93 3.45
CA PRO A 59 -24.33 7.41 2.08
C PRO A 59 -23.72 8.81 1.99
N GLU A 60 -24.10 9.73 2.89
CA GLU A 60 -23.58 11.11 2.90
C GLU A 60 -22.08 11.15 3.24
N GLN A 61 -21.63 10.31 4.17
CA GLN A 61 -20.21 10.19 4.50
C GLN A 61 -19.40 9.65 3.32
N LYS A 62 -19.96 8.67 2.59
CA LYS A 62 -19.35 8.15 1.37
C LYS A 62 -19.22 9.23 0.30
N ASP A 63 -20.30 9.95 -0.01
CA ASP A 63 -20.29 11.00 -1.04
C ASP A 63 -19.31 12.13 -0.69
N GLN A 64 -19.24 12.53 0.58
CA GLN A 64 -18.26 13.52 1.03
C GLN A 64 -16.82 13.03 0.86
N LEU A 65 -16.53 11.76 1.14
CA LEU A 65 -15.20 11.20 0.98
C LEU A 65 -14.83 11.01 -0.49
N ASP A 66 -15.78 10.64 -1.35
CA ASP A 66 -15.58 10.56 -2.81
C ASP A 66 -15.19 11.93 -3.38
N GLN A 67 -15.89 13.00 -2.97
CA GLN A 67 -15.55 14.37 -3.38
C GLN A 67 -14.17 14.81 -2.89
N LYS A 68 -13.85 14.54 -1.61
CA LYS A 68 -12.54 14.88 -1.05
C LYS A 68 -11.41 14.12 -1.75
N LEU A 69 -11.56 12.83 -1.98
CA LEU A 69 -10.57 12.06 -2.72
C LEU A 69 -10.40 12.58 -4.15
N ALA A 70 -11.50 12.89 -4.84
CA ALA A 70 -11.44 13.46 -6.18
C ALA A 70 -10.64 14.79 -6.21
N GLN A 71 -10.84 15.66 -5.22
CA GLN A 71 -10.05 16.89 -5.10
C GLN A 71 -8.57 16.62 -4.85
N VAL A 72 -8.24 15.66 -3.98
CA VAL A 72 -6.85 15.24 -3.73
C VAL A 72 -6.19 14.73 -5.01
N LEU A 73 -6.86 13.81 -5.72
CA LEU A 73 -6.34 13.22 -6.96
C LEU A 73 -6.20 14.26 -8.06
N GLN A 74 -7.18 15.16 -8.23
CA GLN A 74 -7.12 16.26 -9.19
C GLN A 74 -5.90 17.14 -8.92
N ARG A 75 -5.74 17.61 -7.68
CA ARG A 75 -4.63 18.49 -7.29
C ARG A 75 -3.27 17.80 -7.48
N ILE A 76 -3.15 16.54 -7.07
CA ILE A 76 -1.86 15.83 -7.11
C ILE A 76 -1.53 15.38 -8.53
N ILE A 77 -2.40 14.63 -9.20
CA ILE A 77 -2.11 14.01 -10.50
C ILE A 77 -2.15 15.05 -11.63
N VAL A 78 -3.18 15.91 -11.63
CA VAL A 78 -3.47 16.79 -12.79
C VAL A 78 -2.78 18.14 -12.68
N GLU A 79 -2.56 18.66 -11.47
CA GLU A 79 -1.95 19.98 -11.29
C GLU A 79 -0.46 19.85 -10.95
N GLN A 80 -0.11 19.13 -9.87
CA GLN A 80 1.25 19.10 -9.33
C GLN A 80 2.18 18.11 -10.06
N CYS A 81 1.69 16.92 -10.40
CA CYS A 81 2.46 15.84 -11.03
C CYS A 81 2.11 15.62 -12.50
N SER A 82 1.58 16.65 -13.16
CA SER A 82 1.01 16.55 -14.50
C SER A 82 2.04 16.16 -15.57
N ALA A 83 3.26 16.68 -15.47
CA ALA A 83 4.33 16.38 -16.41
C ALA A 83 4.77 14.92 -16.33
N GLN A 84 4.99 14.42 -15.12
CA GLN A 84 5.39 13.04 -14.83
C GLN A 84 4.26 12.07 -15.20
N THR A 85 3.01 12.40 -14.86
CA THR A 85 1.84 11.59 -15.24
C THR A 85 1.73 11.46 -16.75
N LYS A 86 1.90 12.56 -17.50
CA LYS A 86 1.91 12.52 -18.97
C LYS A 86 3.07 11.69 -19.52
N ALA A 87 4.25 11.76 -18.90
CA ALA A 87 5.42 10.99 -19.30
C ALA A 87 5.16 9.48 -19.16
N VAL A 88 4.63 9.04 -18.01
CA VAL A 88 4.24 7.64 -17.76
C VAL A 88 3.19 7.17 -18.76
N ILE A 89 2.12 7.95 -18.96
CA ILE A 89 1.05 7.57 -19.91
C ILE A 89 1.60 7.43 -21.33
N LYS A 90 2.52 8.31 -21.76
CA LYS A 90 3.12 8.27 -23.09
C LYS A 90 4.07 7.09 -23.28
N ALA A 91 4.84 6.74 -22.26
CA ALA A 91 5.87 5.71 -22.36
C ALA A 91 5.31 4.30 -22.09
N GLU A 92 4.46 4.16 -21.08
CA GLU A 92 4.10 2.88 -20.45
C GLU A 92 2.57 2.66 -20.38
N GLY A 93 1.79 3.69 -20.71
CA GLY A 93 0.33 3.64 -20.75
C GLY A 93 -0.33 3.99 -19.42
N VAL A 94 -1.66 4.11 -19.43
CA VAL A 94 -2.42 4.57 -18.25
C VAL A 94 -2.35 3.61 -17.06
N LYS A 95 -2.14 2.30 -17.31
CA LYS A 95 -2.04 1.31 -16.24
C LYS A 95 -0.80 1.52 -15.37
N ALA A 96 0.32 1.93 -15.98
CA ALA A 96 1.59 2.18 -15.27
C ALA A 96 1.50 3.36 -14.29
N VAL A 97 0.51 4.25 -14.43
CA VAL A 97 0.24 5.29 -13.43
C VAL A 97 -0.04 4.67 -12.07
N GLY A 98 -0.73 3.52 -12.02
CA GLY A 98 -1.01 2.80 -10.78
C GLY A 98 0.24 2.23 -10.09
N GLU A 99 1.28 1.92 -10.86
CA GLU A 99 2.54 1.40 -10.32
C GLU A 99 3.29 2.48 -9.52
N ALA A 100 3.23 3.74 -9.98
CA ALA A 100 3.82 4.87 -9.27
C ALA A 100 3.17 5.13 -7.90
N PHE A 101 1.94 4.65 -7.67
CA PHE A 101 1.27 4.75 -6.36
C PHE A 101 1.77 3.70 -5.35
N GLN A 102 2.52 2.67 -5.77
CA GLN A 102 2.93 1.59 -4.86
C GLN A 102 3.80 2.09 -3.71
N GLN A 103 4.79 2.94 -3.99
CA GLN A 103 5.66 3.51 -2.95
C GLN A 103 4.87 4.41 -1.98
N LEU A 104 3.95 5.22 -2.51
CA LEU A 104 3.06 6.03 -1.68
C LEU A 104 2.19 5.15 -0.78
N GLY A 105 1.63 4.07 -1.34
CA GLY A 105 0.84 3.07 -0.61
C GLY A 105 1.65 2.36 0.47
N GLN A 106 2.91 1.99 0.18
CA GLN A 106 3.81 1.39 1.16
C GLN A 106 4.10 2.33 2.33
N SER A 107 4.49 3.58 2.05
CA SER A 107 4.71 4.58 3.09
C SER A 107 3.45 4.83 3.93
N ALA A 108 2.30 4.94 3.29
CA ALA A 108 1.03 5.10 3.99
C ALA A 108 0.68 3.89 4.86
N GLY A 109 0.92 2.66 4.37
CA GLY A 109 0.73 1.43 5.12
C GLY A 109 1.61 1.35 6.37
N GLU A 110 2.88 1.73 6.25
CA GLU A 110 3.79 1.83 7.38
C GLU A 110 3.32 2.86 8.42
N ASP A 111 2.81 4.01 7.97
CA ASP A 111 2.27 5.03 8.87
C ASP A 111 1.02 4.54 9.61
N ILE A 112 0.14 3.79 8.94
CA ILE A 112 -1.05 3.18 9.54
C ILE A 112 -0.67 2.18 10.64
N VAL A 113 0.31 1.30 10.38
CA VAL A 113 0.74 0.28 11.36
C VAL A 113 1.42 0.89 12.58
N LYS A 114 2.02 2.09 12.44
CA LYS A 114 2.62 2.84 13.55
C LYS A 114 1.58 3.48 14.47
N ASP A 115 0.32 3.63 14.04
CA ASP A 115 -0.75 4.15 14.89
C ASP A 115 -0.93 3.27 16.14
N PRO A 116 -0.98 3.84 17.36
CA PRO A 116 -1.08 3.06 18.59
C PRO A 116 -2.31 2.15 18.66
N ALA A 117 -3.45 2.59 18.14
CA ALA A 117 -4.69 1.79 18.17
C ALA A 117 -4.61 0.62 17.19
N VAL A 118 -4.07 0.85 15.99
CA VAL A 118 -3.81 -0.23 15.01
C VAL A 118 -2.81 -1.24 15.57
N LYS A 119 -1.71 -0.76 16.15
CA LYS A 119 -0.72 -1.61 16.80
C LYS A 119 -1.32 -2.45 17.93
N GLN A 120 -2.19 -1.85 18.74
CA GLN A 120 -2.89 -2.57 19.81
C GLN A 120 -3.79 -3.68 19.26
N GLN A 121 -4.51 -3.44 18.15
CA GLN A 121 -5.31 -4.47 17.48
C GLN A 121 -4.44 -5.63 16.98
N LEU A 122 -3.30 -5.33 16.36
CA LEU A 122 -2.35 -6.34 15.88
C LEU A 122 -1.78 -7.17 17.05
N GLN A 123 -1.38 -6.51 18.15
CA GLN A 123 -0.95 -7.20 19.37
C GLN A 123 -2.07 -8.06 19.97
N GLY A 124 -3.31 -7.58 19.90
CA GLY A 124 -4.48 -8.34 20.33
C GLY A 124 -4.60 -9.68 19.62
N THR A 125 -4.23 -9.73 18.34
CA THR A 125 -4.24 -10.95 17.50
C THR A 125 -3.19 -11.96 17.94
N LEU A 126 -2.01 -11.50 18.40
CA LEU A 126 -0.93 -12.38 18.87
C LEU A 126 -1.37 -13.31 20.01
N ARG A 127 -2.37 -12.91 20.81
CA ARG A 127 -2.95 -13.74 21.88
C ARG A 127 -3.58 -15.04 21.38
N TYR A 128 -3.93 -15.10 20.10
CA TYR A 128 -4.56 -16.25 19.47
C TYR A 128 -3.58 -17.09 18.63
N ILE A 129 -2.33 -16.66 18.51
CA ILE A 129 -1.30 -17.35 17.75
C ILE A 129 -0.46 -18.20 18.70
N ASP A 130 -0.21 -19.45 18.32
CA ASP A 130 0.75 -20.30 19.03
C ASP A 130 2.17 -19.81 18.76
N LEU A 131 2.63 -18.88 19.61
CA LEU A 131 3.97 -18.31 19.52
C LEU A 131 5.06 -19.38 19.73
N ASN A 132 4.79 -20.44 20.50
CA ASN A 132 5.73 -21.55 20.67
C ASN A 132 5.92 -22.31 19.36
N LYS A 133 4.82 -22.57 18.64
CA LYS A 133 4.87 -23.20 17.33
C LYS A 133 5.57 -22.30 16.30
N LEU A 134 5.30 -20.99 16.30
CA LEU A 134 6.03 -20.06 15.44
C LEU A 134 7.54 -20.06 15.73
N VAL A 135 7.92 -19.97 17.00
CA VAL A 135 9.32 -19.97 17.44
C VAL A 135 10.00 -21.27 17.04
N THR A 136 9.42 -22.42 17.36
CA THR A 136 10.01 -23.72 17.03
C THR A 136 10.06 -24.02 15.53
N THR A 137 9.13 -23.47 14.75
CA THR A 137 9.09 -23.63 13.28
C THR A 137 10.11 -22.74 12.58
N PHE A 138 10.21 -21.47 12.98
CA PHE A 138 10.97 -20.46 12.24
C PHE A 138 12.29 -20.04 12.89
N LEU A 139 12.48 -20.23 14.20
CA LEU A 139 13.77 -19.97 14.84
C LEU A 139 14.64 -21.23 14.80
N THR A 140 15.22 -21.46 13.62
CA THR A 140 16.28 -22.47 13.42
C THR A 140 17.59 -21.99 14.08
N PRO A 141 18.54 -22.90 14.39
CA PRO A 141 19.84 -22.52 14.96
C PRO A 141 20.59 -21.43 14.16
N GLU A 142 20.44 -21.44 12.84
CA GLU A 142 21.03 -20.44 11.94
C GLU A 142 20.44 -19.03 12.15
N ILE A 143 19.15 -18.95 12.45
CA ILE A 143 18.44 -17.69 12.71
C ILE A 143 18.76 -17.20 14.13
N TRP A 144 18.87 -18.08 15.12
CA TRP A 144 19.34 -17.73 16.47
C TRP A 144 20.73 -17.08 16.44
N ASN A 145 21.64 -17.62 15.61
CA ASN A 145 22.97 -17.07 15.41
C ASN A 145 22.95 -15.68 14.74
N LYS A 146 22.07 -15.46 13.75
CA LYS A 146 21.91 -14.14 13.10
C LYS A 146 21.28 -13.10 14.02
N LEU A 147 20.45 -13.52 14.97
CA LEU A 147 19.83 -12.65 15.97
C LEU A 147 20.75 -12.38 17.18
N GLY A 148 21.91 -13.06 17.27
CA GLY A 148 22.87 -12.88 18.36
C GLY A 148 22.39 -13.38 19.71
N ILE A 149 21.41 -14.28 19.74
CA ILE A 149 20.78 -14.77 20.98
C ILE A 149 21.43 -16.08 21.48
N THR A 150 22.21 -16.75 20.64
CA THR A 150 23.07 -17.89 21.03
C THR A 150 24.45 -17.41 21.45
N ARG A 151 24.82 -17.74 22.70
CA ARG A 151 26.21 -17.80 23.17
C ARG A 151 26.56 -19.26 23.43
#